data_AF-A0A9W8V289-F1
#
_entry.id   AF-A0A9W8V289-F1
#
_cell.length_a   1.000
_cell.length_b   1.000
_cell.length_c   1.000
_cell.angle_alpha   90.00
_cell.angle_beta   90.00
_cell.angle_gamma   90.00
#
_symmetry.space_group_name_H-M   'P 1'
#
loop_
_entity.id
_entity.type
_entity.pdbx_description
1 polymer ?
#
loop_
_entity_poly.entity_id
_entity_poly.type
_entity_poly.pdbx_seq_one_letter_code
_entity_poly.pdbx_strand_id
1 'polypeptide(L)'
;MSDNVGLSTPRGSGTSGYVQRNLAHIKPRDYGAPYPKDLDSLRHKQRQPDKGILEHDRKREVEVKVFDLRDQLEEEEVDEEEIDRRCDELRQKLLAEMNSGRRGAGPKKAFKQHQVHEMADAKIKESERLRKALKISADYEEGSHWKRQEERLRTALEKEDGEEQEKEREREPRD
;
A
#
# COMPACT_ATOMS: atom_id res chain seq x y z
N MET A 1 -43.69 -20.09 -14.63
CA MET A 1 -44.58 -20.40 -13.49
C MET A 1 -44.70 -19.12 -12.69
N SER A 2 -45.91 -18.73 -12.29
CA SER A 2 -46.12 -17.52 -11.46
C SER A 2 -45.42 -17.70 -10.11
N ASP A 3 -44.56 -16.77 -9.72
CA ASP A 3 -43.80 -16.79 -8.46
C ASP A 3 -44.71 -16.60 -7.23
N ASN A 4 -45.66 -17.52 -7.01
CA ASN A 4 -46.75 -17.41 -6.03
C ASN A 4 -47.55 -16.08 -6.12
N VAL A 5 -47.66 -15.50 -7.32
CA VAL A 5 -48.47 -14.29 -7.57
C VAL A 5 -49.67 -14.63 -8.44
N GLY A 6 -50.89 -14.37 -7.96
CA GLY A 6 -52.14 -14.60 -8.70
C GLY A 6 -53.19 -15.40 -7.93
N LEU A 7 -54.26 -15.80 -8.62
CA LEU A 7 -55.28 -16.69 -8.08
C LEU A 7 -54.90 -18.15 -8.32
N SER A 8 -55.21 -19.03 -7.36
CA SER A 8 -55.00 -20.48 -7.52
C SER A 8 -55.86 -21.08 -8.63
N THR A 9 -57.11 -20.61 -8.78
CA THR A 9 -57.97 -20.93 -9.93
C THR A 9 -58.79 -19.70 -10.34
N PRO A 10 -59.03 -19.48 -11.65
CA PRO A 10 -59.84 -18.34 -12.12
C PRO A 10 -61.36 -18.56 -11.95
N ARG A 11 -61.80 -19.79 -11.70
CA ARG A 11 -63.23 -20.15 -11.55
C ARG A 11 -63.82 -19.50 -10.29
N GLY A 12 -64.96 -18.82 -10.43
CA GLY A 12 -65.63 -18.12 -9.33
C GLY A 12 -65.11 -16.70 -9.07
N SER A 13 -63.99 -16.29 -9.68
CA SER A 13 -63.45 -14.92 -9.55
C SER A 13 -64.14 -13.89 -10.45
N GLY A 14 -64.94 -14.35 -11.42
CA GLY A 14 -65.59 -13.47 -12.41
C GLY A 14 -64.63 -12.81 -13.42
N THR A 15 -63.35 -13.22 -13.45
CA THR A 15 -62.32 -12.68 -14.35
C THR A 15 -61.61 -13.80 -15.11
N SER A 16 -60.79 -13.43 -16.11
CA SER A 16 -60.01 -14.39 -16.92
C SER A 16 -58.82 -15.01 -16.19
N GLY A 17 -58.46 -14.53 -14.99
CA GLY A 17 -57.27 -14.97 -14.26
C GLY A 17 -55.93 -14.51 -14.86
N TYR A 18 -55.95 -13.56 -15.79
CA TYR A 18 -54.74 -13.01 -16.39
C TYR A 18 -53.98 -12.12 -15.40
N VAL A 19 -52.73 -12.47 -15.09
CA VAL A 19 -51.86 -11.74 -14.17
C VAL A 19 -50.83 -10.95 -14.96
N GLN A 20 -50.88 -9.61 -14.86
CA GLN A 20 -49.89 -8.72 -15.47
C GLN A 20 -48.85 -8.29 -14.44
N ARG A 21 -47.57 -8.24 -14.86
CA ARG A 21 -46.50 -7.65 -14.04
C ARG A 21 -46.73 -6.15 -13.84
N ASN A 22 -46.48 -5.65 -12.63
CA ASN A 22 -46.54 -4.22 -12.38
C ASN A 22 -45.34 -3.51 -13.03
N LEU A 23 -45.59 -2.62 -13.99
CA LEU A 23 -44.56 -1.83 -14.69
C LEU A 23 -43.96 -0.71 -13.83
N ALA A 24 -44.70 -0.24 -12.83
CA ALA A 24 -44.24 0.79 -11.89
C ALA A 24 -43.47 0.21 -10.71
N HIS A 25 -43.39 -1.12 -10.57
CA HIS A 25 -42.64 -1.75 -9.50
C HIS A 25 -41.13 -1.65 -9.78
N ILE A 26 -40.47 -0.69 -9.12
CA ILE A 26 -39.02 -0.52 -9.17
C ILE A 26 -38.40 -1.58 -8.26
N LYS A 27 -37.82 -2.62 -8.87
CA LYS A 27 -37.03 -3.60 -8.11
C LYS A 27 -35.81 -2.87 -7.51
N PRO A 28 -35.60 -2.92 -6.18
CA PRO A 28 -34.40 -2.35 -5.59
C PRO A 28 -33.20 -3.01 -6.27
N ARG A 29 -32.34 -2.19 -6.88
CA ARG A 29 -31.11 -2.67 -7.49
C ARG A 29 -30.21 -3.11 -6.34
N ASP A 30 -29.65 -4.31 -6.43
CA ASP A 30 -28.48 -4.70 -5.64
C ASP A 30 -27.31 -3.82 -6.08
N TYR A 31 -27.30 -2.57 -5.63
CA TYR A 31 -26.07 -1.83 -5.52
C TYR A 31 -25.27 -2.58 -4.47
N GLY A 32 -24.37 -3.48 -4.91
CA GLY A 32 -23.28 -3.93 -4.08
C GLY A 32 -22.74 -2.69 -3.36
N ALA A 33 -22.70 -2.76 -2.03
CA ALA A 33 -22.47 -1.59 -1.18
C ALA A 33 -21.38 -0.70 -1.80
N PRO A 34 -21.59 0.62 -1.95
CA PRO A 34 -20.66 1.51 -2.66
C PRO A 34 -19.26 1.58 -2.03
N TYR A 35 -19.09 0.93 -0.88
CA TYR A 35 -17.84 0.81 -0.15
C TYR A 35 -17.47 -0.66 0.00
N PRO A 36 -16.19 -1.01 -0.22
CA PRO A 36 -15.70 -2.34 0.10
C PRO A 36 -15.94 -2.61 1.59
N LYS A 37 -16.55 -3.76 1.89
CA LYS A 37 -16.80 -4.18 3.29
C LYS A 37 -15.50 -4.62 3.99
N ASP A 38 -14.43 -4.81 3.23
CA ASP A 38 -13.14 -5.23 3.73
C ASP A 38 -12.41 -4.06 4.39
N LEU A 39 -12.43 -4.02 5.73
CA LEU A 39 -11.72 -3.02 6.54
C LEU A 39 -10.22 -2.95 6.22
N ASP A 40 -9.63 -4.05 5.73
CA ASP A 40 -8.22 -4.10 5.36
C ASP A 40 -7.92 -3.32 4.07
N SER A 41 -8.89 -3.25 3.14
CA SER A 41 -8.76 -2.45 1.91
C SER A 41 -8.82 -0.94 2.16
N LEU A 42 -9.38 -0.52 3.29
CA LEU A 42 -9.44 0.88 3.73
C LEU A 42 -8.15 1.35 4.39
N ARG A 43 -7.24 0.43 4.75
CA ARG A 43 -5.96 0.81 5.36
C ARG A 43 -5.06 1.49 4.34
N HIS A 44 -4.48 2.63 4.73
CA HIS A 44 -3.53 3.35 3.88
C HIS A 44 -2.27 2.50 3.67
N LYS A 45 -2.06 2.02 2.44
CA LYS A 45 -0.86 1.28 2.07
C LYS A 45 0.10 2.19 1.31
N GLN A 46 1.33 2.33 1.82
CA GLN A 46 2.36 3.06 1.10
C GLN A 46 2.63 2.37 -0.25
N ARG A 47 2.58 3.14 -1.33
CA ARG A 47 2.92 2.65 -2.67
C ARG A 47 4.40 2.30 -2.70
N GLN A 48 4.70 1.05 -2.99
CA GLN A 48 6.08 0.59 -3.10
C GLN A 48 6.70 1.08 -4.42
N PRO A 49 7.96 1.53 -4.40
CA PRO A 49 8.66 1.86 -5.62
C PRO A 49 8.93 0.60 -6.44
N ASP A 50 8.87 0.71 -7.78
CA ASP A 50 9.19 -0.39 -8.67
C ASP A 50 10.71 -0.46 -8.86
N LYS A 51 11.29 -1.63 -8.58
CA LYS A 51 12.73 -1.85 -8.71
C LYS A 51 13.20 -1.75 -10.16
N GLY A 52 12.38 -2.19 -11.12
CA GLY A 52 12.73 -2.14 -12.54
C GLY A 52 12.84 -0.70 -13.04
N ILE A 53 11.93 0.17 -12.60
CA ILE A 53 11.96 1.60 -12.95
C ILE A 53 13.18 2.28 -12.31
N LEU A 54 13.47 2.00 -11.04
CA LEU A 54 14.66 2.53 -10.36
C LEU A 54 15.95 2.07 -11.03
N GLU A 55 16.05 0.83 -11.48
CA GLU A 55 17.23 0.32 -12.21
C GLU A 55 17.35 0.95 -13.60
N HIS A 56 16.23 1.13 -14.29
CA HIS A 56 16.20 1.79 -15.59
C HIS A 56 16.69 3.24 -15.49
N ASP A 57 16.19 4.01 -14.53
CA ASP A 57 16.61 5.41 -14.34
C ASP A 57 18.10 5.52 -14.00
N ARG A 58 18.64 4.56 -13.25
CA ARG A 58 20.10 4.47 -12.97
C ARG A 58 20.92 4.22 -14.22
N LYS A 59 20.50 3.26 -15.06
CA LYS A 59 21.19 2.97 -16.33
C LYS A 59 21.09 4.16 -17.29
N ARG A 60 19.92 4.80 -17.35
CA ARG A 60 19.69 6.02 -18.13
C ARG A 60 20.64 7.14 -17.72
N GLU A 61 20.90 7.32 -16.42
CA GLU A 61 21.86 8.33 -15.96
C GLU A 61 23.29 8.07 -16.47
N VAL A 62 23.70 6.81 -16.58
CA VAL A 62 25.00 6.43 -17.17
C VAL A 62 25.00 6.75 -18.66
N GLU A 63 23.98 6.31 -19.41
CA GLU A 63 23.91 6.54 -20.85
C GLU A 63 23.81 8.02 -21.22
N VAL A 64 23.14 8.84 -20.40
CA VAL A 64 23.12 10.30 -20.62
C VAL A 64 24.53 10.88 -20.53
N LYS A 65 25.36 10.47 -19.57
CA LYS A 65 26.75 10.95 -19.46
C LYS A 65 27.62 10.49 -20.62
N VAL A 66 27.40 9.27 -21.11
CA VAL A 66 28.09 8.74 -22.30
C VAL A 66 27.66 9.52 -23.54
N PHE A 67 26.38 9.85 -23.66
CA PHE A 67 25.86 10.68 -24.74
C PHE A 67 26.44 12.10 -24.69
N ASP A 68 26.48 12.74 -23.52
CA ASP A 68 27.09 14.07 -23.37
C ASP A 68 28.58 14.07 -23.78
N LEU A 69 29.33 12.99 -23.47
CA LEU A 69 30.73 12.85 -23.91
C LEU A 69 30.83 12.69 -25.43
N ARG A 70 29.93 11.90 -26.02
CA ARG A 70 29.88 11.71 -27.47
C ARG A 70 29.65 13.04 -28.18
N ASP A 71 28.64 13.80 -27.76
CA ASP A 71 28.33 15.12 -28.33
C ASP A 71 29.56 16.05 -28.27
N GLN A 72 30.31 16.04 -27.16
CA GLN A 72 31.53 16.83 -27.02
C GLN A 72 32.64 16.40 -27.99
N LEU A 73 32.87 15.11 -28.15
CA LEU A 73 33.93 14.61 -29.04
C LEU A 73 33.56 14.78 -30.53
N GLU A 74 32.27 14.72 -30.87
CA GLU A 74 31.77 15.06 -32.20
C GLU A 74 31.98 16.54 -32.53
N GLU A 75 31.76 17.45 -31.56
CA GLU A 75 32.05 18.89 -31.71
C GLU A 75 33.56 19.18 -31.83
N GLU A 76 34.42 18.33 -31.25
CA GLU A 76 35.88 18.37 -31.38
C GLU A 76 36.42 17.73 -32.67
N GLU A 77 35.55 17.24 -33.57
CA GLU A 77 35.91 16.57 -34.83
C GLU A 77 36.86 15.37 -34.66
N VAL A 78 36.70 14.61 -33.57
CA VAL A 78 37.48 13.38 -33.31
C VAL A 78 37.00 12.24 -34.21
N ASP A 79 37.91 11.33 -34.58
CA ASP A 79 37.57 10.13 -35.36
C ASP A 79 36.53 9.25 -34.66
N GLU A 80 35.55 8.73 -35.42
CA GLU A 80 34.45 7.89 -34.89
C GLU A 80 34.94 6.68 -34.08
N GLU A 81 36.03 6.04 -34.51
CA GLU A 81 36.60 4.89 -33.80
C GLU A 81 37.15 5.26 -32.41
N GLU A 82 37.70 6.46 -32.27
CA GLU A 82 38.24 6.96 -31.00
C GLU A 82 37.11 7.45 -30.08
N ILE A 83 36.05 8.02 -30.66
CA ILE A 83 34.81 8.38 -29.94
C ILE A 83 34.22 7.14 -29.27
N ASP A 84 34.02 6.05 -30.03
CA ASP A 84 33.44 4.82 -29.53
C ASP A 84 34.28 4.20 -28.40
N ARG A 85 35.61 4.17 -28.55
CA ARG A 85 36.52 3.69 -27.51
C ARG A 85 36.39 4.48 -26.21
N ARG A 86 36.41 5.82 -26.28
CA ARG A 86 36.28 6.68 -25.09
C ARG A 86 34.91 6.54 -24.44
N CYS A 87 33.85 6.44 -25.24
CA CYS A 87 32.49 6.22 -24.75
C CYS A 87 32.35 4.88 -24.02
N ASP A 88 32.89 3.80 -24.57
CA ASP A 88 32.85 2.48 -23.95
C ASP A 88 33.69 2.42 -22.67
N GLU A 89 34.86 3.05 -22.66
CA GLU A 89 35.64 3.20 -21.42
C GLU A 89 34.84 3.95 -20.34
N LEU A 90 34.19 5.05 -20.69
CA LEU A 90 33.37 5.82 -19.75
C LEU A 90 32.19 4.98 -19.24
N ARG A 91 31.51 4.27 -20.14
CA ARG A 91 30.39 3.37 -19.81
C ARG A 91 30.84 2.31 -18.79
N GLN A 92 31.96 1.64 -19.04
CA GLN A 92 32.50 0.63 -18.12
C GLN A 92 32.88 1.23 -16.76
N LYS A 93 33.53 2.40 -16.74
CA LYS A 93 33.89 3.12 -15.51
C LYS A 93 32.65 3.46 -14.67
N LEU A 94 31.62 4.04 -15.30
CA LEU A 94 30.38 4.45 -14.62
C LEU A 94 29.55 3.25 -14.13
N LEU A 95 29.48 2.17 -14.90
CA LEU A 95 28.82 0.93 -14.47
C LEU A 95 29.54 0.30 -13.27
N ALA A 96 30.87 0.30 -13.27
CA ALA A 96 31.66 -0.19 -12.14
C ALA A 96 31.44 0.68 -10.89
N GLU A 97 31.44 2.00 -11.03
CA GLU A 97 31.14 2.93 -9.92
C GLU A 97 29.73 2.70 -9.37
N MET A 98 28.73 2.57 -10.24
CA MET A 98 27.34 2.28 -9.85
C MET A 98 27.23 0.99 -9.04
N ASN A 99 27.91 -0.08 -9.46
CA ASN A 99 27.90 -1.37 -8.77
C ASN A 99 28.69 -1.35 -7.46
N SER A 100 29.75 -0.54 -7.37
CA SER A 100 30.57 -0.43 -6.16
C SER A 100 29.86 0.26 -4.99
N GLY A 101 28.67 0.83 -5.20
CA GLY A 101 27.92 1.54 -4.17
C GLY A 101 28.57 2.84 -3.71
N ARG A 102 29.75 3.20 -4.25
CA ARG A 102 30.36 4.53 -4.12
C ARG A 102 29.60 5.51 -5.00
N ARG A 103 28.35 5.79 -4.67
CA ARG A 103 27.75 7.04 -5.15
C ARG A 103 28.44 8.17 -4.42
N GLY A 104 29.22 8.96 -5.16
CA GLY A 104 29.62 10.28 -4.69
C GLY A 104 28.38 10.99 -4.15
N ALA A 105 28.49 11.55 -2.95
CA ALA A 105 27.45 12.37 -2.34
C ALA A 105 27.33 13.68 -3.14
N GLY A 106 26.80 13.58 -4.36
CA GLY A 106 26.46 14.71 -5.18
C GLY A 106 25.36 15.54 -4.51
N PRO A 107 25.22 16.81 -4.90
CA PRO A 107 24.16 17.66 -4.37
C PRO A 107 22.81 16.96 -4.55
N LYS A 108 21.99 16.94 -3.49
CA LYS A 108 20.66 16.33 -3.51
C LYS A 108 19.83 17.00 -4.60
N LYS A 109 19.76 16.36 -5.76
CA LYS A 109 18.95 16.83 -6.88
C LYS A 109 17.50 16.77 -6.44
N ALA A 110 16.78 17.88 -6.59
CA ALA A 110 15.34 17.88 -6.36
C ALA A 110 14.69 16.93 -7.39
N PHE A 111 13.85 16.02 -6.91
CA PHE A 111 13.12 15.12 -7.80
C PHE A 111 12.18 15.92 -8.71
N LYS A 112 12.12 15.54 -9.98
CA LYS A 112 11.12 16.08 -10.90
C LYS A 112 9.76 15.45 -10.58
N GLN A 113 8.67 16.14 -10.94
CA GLN A 113 7.30 15.68 -10.65
C GLN A 113 6.99 14.27 -11.20
N HIS A 114 7.64 13.85 -12.29
CA HIS A 114 7.45 12.53 -12.89
C HIS A 114 8.27 11.41 -12.23
N GLN A 115 9.23 11.72 -11.35
CA GLN A 115 10.09 10.73 -10.69
C GLN A 115 9.41 10.16 -9.44
N VAL A 116 8.21 9.61 -9.62
CA VAL A 116 7.34 9.16 -8.52
C VAL A 116 7.97 8.01 -7.73
N HIS A 117 8.67 7.09 -8.41
CA HIS A 117 9.30 5.94 -7.77
C HIS A 117 10.54 6.31 -6.97
N GLU A 118 11.38 7.21 -7.48
CA GLU A 118 12.53 7.73 -6.73
C GLU A 118 12.08 8.52 -5.50
N MET A 119 11.03 9.34 -5.66
CA MET A 119 10.43 10.08 -4.55
C MET A 119 9.85 9.14 -3.50
N ALA A 120 9.20 8.05 -3.90
CA ALA A 120 8.67 7.04 -2.99
C ALA A 120 9.80 6.31 -2.24
N ASP A 121 10.84 5.87 -2.93
CA ASP A 121 12.02 5.23 -2.31
C ASP A 121 12.72 6.17 -1.32
N ALA A 122 12.91 7.44 -1.69
CA ALA A 122 13.47 8.45 -0.82
C ALA A 122 12.59 8.69 0.42
N LYS A 123 11.27 8.81 0.24
CA LYS A 123 10.32 9.03 1.34
C LYS A 123 10.26 7.84 2.29
N ILE A 124 10.37 6.61 1.79
CA ILE A 124 10.45 5.40 2.63
C ILE A 124 11.72 5.46 3.49
N LYS A 125 12.88 5.74 2.89
CA LYS A 125 14.15 5.87 3.62
C LYS A 125 14.14 7.00 4.65
N GLU A 126 13.55 8.14 4.32
CA GLU A 126 13.37 9.24 5.26
C GLU A 126 12.42 8.87 6.41
N SER A 127 11.31 8.20 6.10
CA SER A 127 10.35 7.72 7.10
C SER A 127 10.99 6.69 8.03
N GLU A 128 11.83 5.78 7.51
CA GLU A 128 12.59 4.83 8.32
C GLU A 128 13.63 5.52 9.20
N ARG A 129 14.30 6.55 8.68
CA ARG A 129 15.24 7.36 9.46
C ARG A 129 14.53 8.11 10.58
N LEU A 130 13.37 8.70 10.29
CA LEU A 130 12.51 9.35 11.28
C LEU A 130 12.03 8.35 12.34
N ARG A 131 11.54 7.18 11.92
CA ARG A 131 11.10 6.09 12.81
C ARG A 131 12.19 5.71 13.81
N LYS A 132 13.43 5.51 13.31
CA LYS A 132 14.60 5.22 14.15
C LYS A 132 14.93 6.38 15.10
N ALA A 133 14.88 7.63 14.62
CA ALA A 133 15.13 8.80 15.44
C ALA A 133 14.11 8.95 16.59
N LEU A 134 12.84 8.64 16.32
CA LEU A 134 11.77 8.63 17.31
C LEU A 134 11.75 7.36 18.19
N LYS A 135 12.73 6.46 18.04
CA LYS A 135 12.83 5.19 18.78
C LYS A 135 11.59 4.29 18.65
N ILE A 136 10.89 4.38 17.53
CA ILE A 136 9.72 3.53 17.24
C ILE A 136 10.23 2.18 16.71
N SER A 137 9.75 1.08 17.29
CA SER A 137 10.12 -0.29 16.89
C SER A 137 9.72 -0.59 15.43
N ALA A 138 10.37 -1.60 14.82
CA ALA A 138 10.02 -2.01 13.45
C ALA A 138 8.65 -2.66 13.39
N ASP A 139 8.32 -3.39 14.46
CA ASP A 139 7.07 -4.13 14.62
C ASP A 139 5.99 -3.26 15.30
N TYR A 140 6.09 -1.94 15.18
CA TYR A 140 5.08 -1.04 15.73
C TYR A 140 3.80 -1.14 14.90
N GLU A 141 2.77 -1.72 15.49
CA GLU A 141 1.42 -1.73 14.92
C GLU A 141 0.63 -0.53 15.43
N GLU A 142 0.02 0.21 14.51
CA GLU A 142 -0.93 1.26 14.85
C GLU A 142 -2.07 0.68 15.70
N GLY A 143 -2.41 1.36 16.80
CA GLY A 143 -3.41 0.83 17.75
C GLY A 143 -2.84 -0.04 18.88
N SER A 144 -1.62 -0.57 18.74
CA SER A 144 -1.04 -1.51 19.73
C SER A 144 -0.91 -0.92 21.13
N HIS A 145 -0.63 0.37 21.24
CA HIS A 145 -0.55 1.07 22.52
C HIS A 145 -1.89 1.07 23.26
N TRP A 146 -2.99 1.39 22.56
CA TRP A 146 -4.33 1.39 23.16
C TRP A 146 -4.81 -0.01 23.49
N LYS A 147 -4.57 -1.00 22.62
CA LYS A 147 -4.91 -2.41 22.90
C LYS A 147 -4.21 -2.92 24.16
N ARG A 148 -2.91 -2.61 24.31
CA ARG A 148 -2.14 -2.98 25.51
C ARG A 148 -2.67 -2.28 26.77
N GLN A 149 -3.18 -1.05 26.64
CA GLN A 149 -3.80 -0.33 27.74
C GLN A 149 -5.15 -0.95 28.14
N GLU A 150 -6.01 -1.26 27.17
CA GLU A 150 -7.28 -1.97 27.41
C GLU A 150 -7.05 -3.34 28.05
N GLU A 151 -6.10 -4.12 27.53
CA GLU A 151 -5.76 -5.43 28.08
C GLU A 151 -5.27 -5.34 29.53
N ARG A 152 -4.45 -4.33 29.84
CA ARG A 152 -3.98 -4.07 31.22
C ARG A 152 -5.13 -3.68 32.16
N LEU A 153 -6.04 -2.83 31.69
CA LEU A 153 -7.22 -2.44 32.49
C LEU A 153 -8.13 -3.66 32.72
N ARG A 154 -8.36 -4.46 31.69
CA ARG A 154 -9.17 -5.67 31.78
C ARG A 154 -8.56 -6.72 32.73
N THR A 155 -7.26 -6.96 32.62
CA THR A 155 -6.55 -7.87 33.54
C THR A 155 -6.47 -7.34 34.97
N ALA A 156 -6.47 -6.03 35.18
CA ALA A 156 -6.57 -5.45 36.52
C ALA A 156 -7.97 -5.67 37.12
N LEU A 157 -9.03 -5.42 36.35
CA LEU A 157 -10.42 -5.69 36.75
C LEU A 157 -10.65 -7.17 37.06
N GLU A 158 -10.19 -8.08 36.20
CA GLU A 158 -10.32 -9.54 36.43
C GLU A 158 -9.58 -10.00 37.71
N LYS A 159 -8.48 -9.34 38.08
CA LYS A 159 -7.78 -9.61 39.34
C LYS A 159 -8.54 -9.09 40.54
N GLU A 160 -9.08 -7.87 40.47
CA GLU A 160 -9.91 -7.29 41.53
C GLU A 160 -11.14 -8.16 41.79
N ASP A 161 -11.86 -8.57 40.74
CA ASP A 161 -13.01 -9.48 40.84
C ASP A 161 -12.65 -10.84 41.46
N GLY A 162 -11.47 -11.38 41.11
CA GLY A 162 -10.96 -12.64 41.67
C GLY A 162 -10.63 -12.55 43.15
N GLU A 163 -9.98 -11.46 43.58
CA GLU A 163 -9.67 -11.19 44.98
C GLU A 163 -10.92 -10.95 45.83
N GLU A 164 -11.97 -10.33 45.27
CA GLU A 164 -13.26 -10.17 45.93
C GLU A 164 -13.96 -11.52 46.13
N GLN A 165 -14.00 -12.37 45.10
CA GLN A 165 -14.58 -13.72 45.20
C GLN A 165 -13.82 -14.63 46.18
N GLU A 166 -12.50 -14.52 46.26
CA GLU A 166 -11.68 -15.29 47.20
C GLU A 166 -11.96 -14.85 48.65
N LYS A 167 -12.06 -13.54 48.90
CA LYS A 167 -12.46 -12.99 50.21
C LYS A 167 -13.89 -13.38 50.60
N GLU A 168 -14.82 -13.46 49.65
CA GLU A 168 -16.18 -13.95 49.93
C GLU A 168 -16.18 -15.44 50.33
N ARG A 169 -15.40 -16.28 49.63
CA ARG A 169 -15.27 -17.71 49.96
C ARG A 169 -14.59 -17.97 51.30
N GLU A 170 -13.64 -17.13 51.72
CA GLU A 170 -13.02 -17.22 53.05
C GLU A 170 -13.95 -16.74 54.18
N ARG A 171 -14.96 -15.92 53.86
CA ARG A 171 -15.96 -15.44 54.82
C ARG A 171 -17.13 -16.41 55.01
N GLU A 172 -17.36 -17.35 54.09
CA GLU A 172 -18.32 -18.42 54.29
C GLU A 172 -17.78 -19.42 55.33
N PRO A 173 -18.51 -19.68 56.44
CA PRO A 173 -18.06 -20.62 57.46
C PRO A 173 -18.02 -22.04 56.87
N ARG A 174 -16.87 -22.73 57.04
CA ARG A 174 -16.80 -24.18 56.82
C ARG A 174 -17.58 -24.88 57.93
N ASP A 175 -18.76 -25.38 57.60
CA ASP A 175 -19.53 -26.32 58.43
C ASP A 175 -18.79 -27.64 58.67
#